data_AF-A0A8S2YK99-F1
#
_entry.id   AF-A0A8S2YK99-F1
#
_cell.length_a   1.000
_cell.length_b   1.000
_cell.length_c   1.000
_cell.angle_alpha   90.00
_cell.angle_beta   90.00
_cell.angle_gamma   90.00
#
_symmetry.space_group_name_H-M   'P 1'
#
loop_
_entity.id
_entity.type
_entity.pdbx_description
1 polymer ?
#
loop_
_entity_poly.entity_id
_entity_poly.type
_entity_poly.pdbx_seq_one_letter_code
_entity_poly.pdbx_strand_id
1 'polypeptide(L)' 'MRDLRIRKLCLNICVGESGDRLTRASKVLEQLTGQTPVFSKARYTVRSFGIRRNEKIGVFCTVRGEKA' A
#
# COMPACT_ATOMS: atom_id res chain seq x y z
N MET A 1 27.42 -13.21 13.73
CA MET A 1 27.31 -12.39 12.50
C MET A 1 26.32 -12.94 11.46
N ARG A 2 25.63 -14.06 11.72
CA ARG A 2 24.52 -14.60 10.90
C ARG A 2 23.17 -14.52 11.62
N ASP A 3 23.00 -13.50 12.45
CA ASP A 3 21.78 -13.35 13.23
C ASP A 3 20.67 -12.79 12.33
N LEU A 4 19.57 -13.53 12.24
CA LEU A 4 18.39 -13.16 11.47
C LEU A 4 17.75 -11.92 12.10
N ARG A 5 17.54 -10.87 11.30
CA ARG A 5 16.87 -9.64 11.70
C ARG A 5 15.81 -9.27 10.67
N ILE A 6 14.69 -8.71 11.13
CA ILE A 6 13.67 -8.17 10.25
C ILE A 6 14.22 -6.87 9.65
N ARG A 7 14.46 -6.88 8.34
CA ARG A 7 14.98 -5.71 7.63
C ARG A 7 13.91 -4.67 7.31
N LYS A 8 12.71 -5.14 6.97
CA LYS A 8 11.55 -4.32 6.65
C LYS A 8 10.28 -5.14 6.72
N LEU A 9 9.20 -4.48 7.07
CA LEU A 9 7.84 -5.01 6.99
C LEU A 9 7.07 -4.14 6.01
N CYS A 10 6.52 -4.75 4.95
CA CYS A 10 5.75 -4.06 3.92
C CYS A 10 4.26 -4.37 4.10
N LEU A 11 3.48 -3.36 4.45
CA LEU A 11 2.03 -3.44 4.53
C LEU A 11 1.44 -2.93 3.22
N ASN A 12 0.62 -3.74 2.55
CA ASN A 12 0.01 -3.39 1.28
C ASN A 12 -1.49 -3.69 1.32
N ILE A 13 -2.30 -2.71 0.94
CA ILE A 13 -3.74 -2.85 0.76
C ILE A 13 -4.06 -2.54 -0.71
N CYS A 14 -4.44 -3.57 -1.45
CA CYS A 14 -4.96 -3.44 -2.82
C CYS A 14 -6.48 -3.40 -2.79
N VAL A 15 -7.05 -2.24 -3.11
CA VAL A 15 -8.51 -2.04 -3.14
C VAL A 15 -9.08 -2.37 -4.52
N GLY A 16 -8.29 -2.19 -5.59
CA GLY A 16 -8.68 -2.55 -6.96
C GLY A 16 -9.57 -1.52 -7.65
N GLU A 17 -9.91 -0.43 -6.97
CA GLU A 17 -10.66 0.71 -7.50
C GLU A 17 -10.06 2.01 -6.97
N SER A 18 -10.26 3.09 -7.73
CA SER A 18 -9.96 4.45 -7.29
C SER A 18 -11.15 5.05 -6.51
N GLY A 19 -10.89 6.11 -5.74
CA GLY A 19 -11.92 6.87 -5.03
C GLY A 19 -11.88 6.72 -3.51
N ASP A 20 -13.04 6.86 -2.87
CA ASP A 20 -13.14 7.03 -1.41
C ASP A 20 -12.68 5.83 -0.61
N ARG A 21 -12.90 4.60 -1.12
CA ARG A 21 -12.42 3.38 -0.44
C ARG A 21 -10.90 3.37 -0.32
N LEU A 22 -10.20 3.84 -1.34
CA LEU A 22 -8.74 3.97 -1.33
C LEU A 22 -8.26 5.03 -0.34
N THR A 23 -8.95 6.17 -0.28
CA THR A 23 -8.63 7.25 0.67
C THR A 23 -8.86 6.80 2.13
N ARG A 24 -9.90 6.01 2.38
CA ARG A 24 -10.14 5.40 3.71
C ARG A 24 -9.07 4.38 4.07
N ALA A 25 -8.69 3.51 3.14
CA ALA A 25 -7.60 2.55 3.34
C ALA A 25 -6.27 3.25 3.67
N SER A 26 -6.00 4.40 3.02
CA SER A 26 -4.85 5.25 3.34
C SER A 26 -4.88 5.74 4.79
N LYS A 27 -6.02 6.25 5.27
CA LYS A 27 -6.16 6.72 6.65
C LYS A 27 -5.98 5.59 7.67
N VAL A 28 -6.48 4.39 7.37
CA VAL A 28 -6.30 3.21 8.23
C VAL A 28 -4.82 2.81 8.33
N LEU A 29 -4.11 2.79 7.20
CA LEU A 29 -2.67 2.51 7.20
C LEU A 29 -1.86 3.56 7.97
N GLU A 30 -2.23 4.83 7.85
CA GLU A 30 -1.61 5.93 8.60
C GLU A 30 -1.84 5.80 10.10
N GLN A 31 -3.07 5.46 10.53
CA GLN A 31 -3.39 5.23 11.95
C GLN A 31 -2.65 4.02 12.54
N LEU A 32 -2.47 2.94 11.77
CA LEU A 32 -1.78 1.75 12.23
C LEU A 32 -0.26 1.93 12.32
N THR A 33 0.34 2.61 11.34
CA THR A 33 1.80 2.69 11.21
C THR A 33 2.39 4.01 11.75
N GLY A 34 1.58 5.06 11.84
CA GLY A 34 2.03 6.42 12.13
C GLY A 34 2.94 7.01 11.05
N GLN A 35 2.91 6.46 9.83
CA GLN A 35 3.70 6.92 8.69
C GLN A 35 2.77 7.29 7.54
N THR A 36 3.19 8.24 6.71
CA THR A 36 2.45 8.65 5.51
C THR A 36 2.54 7.55 4.44
N PRO A 37 1.42 6.90 4.08
CA PRO A 37 1.46 5.79 3.14
C PRO A 37 1.51 6.28 1.69
N VAL A 38 1.98 5.42 0.78
CA VAL A 38 2.18 5.75 -0.63
C VAL A 38 1.14 5.04 -1.51
N PHE A 39 0.56 5.77 -2.46
CA PHE A 39 -0.39 5.22 -3.43
C PHE A 39 0.32 4.49 -4.57
N SER A 40 -0.11 3.26 -4.86
CA SER A 40 0.33 2.47 -6.00
C SER A 40 -0.57 2.70 -7.21
N LYS A 41 0.04 2.75 -8.40
CA LYS A 41 -0.64 2.94 -9.68
C LYS A 41 -0.68 1.66 -10.50
N ALA A 42 -1.77 1.45 -11.23
CA ALA A 42 -1.91 0.34 -12.16
C ALA A 42 -0.95 0.48 -13.35
N ARG A 43 -0.23 -0.60 -13.69
CA ARG A 43 0.70 -0.63 -14.84
C ARG A 43 -0.01 -0.81 -16.19
N TYR A 44 -1.09 -1.58 -16.21
CA TYR A 44 -1.85 -1.92 -17.41
C TYR A 44 -3.33 -1.63 -17.19
N THR A 45 -4.05 -1.40 -18.29
CA THR A 45 -5.51 -1.35 -18.29
C THR A 45 -6.04 -2.77 -18.40
N VAL A 46 -6.85 -3.20 -17.44
CA VAL A 46 -7.45 -4.55 -17.41
C VAL A 46 -8.96 -4.41 -17.30
N ARG A 47 -9.69 -4.64 -18.40
CA ARG A 47 -11.15 -4.44 -18.48
C ARG A 47 -11.94 -5.33 -17.52
N SER A 48 -11.51 -6.57 -17.32
CA SER A 48 -12.17 -7.51 -16.39
C SER A 48 -12.11 -7.04 -14.94
N PHE A 49 -11.10 -6.25 -14.58
CA PHE A 49 -10.95 -5.67 -13.24
C PHE A 49 -11.45 -4.23 -13.15
N GLY A 50 -11.93 -3.64 -14.25
CA GLY A 50 -12.38 -2.25 -14.28
C GLY A 50 -11.27 -1.20 -14.10
N ILE A 51 -10.00 -1.59 -14.17
CA ILE A 51 -8.85 -0.72 -13.86
C ILE A 51 -8.25 -0.13 -15.13
N ARG A 52 -7.91 1.17 -15.11
CA ARG A 52 -7.17 1.86 -16.17
C ARG A 52 -5.70 2.05 -15.81
N ARG A 53 -4.84 2.12 -16.83
CA ARG A 53 -3.41 2.45 -16.66
C ARG A 53 -3.24 3.79 -15.91
N ASN A 54 -2.29 3.83 -14.99
CA ASN A 54 -1.97 4.95 -14.09
C ASN A 54 -3.04 5.30 -13.05
N GLU A 55 -4.14 4.55 -12.99
CA GLU A 55 -5.13 4.70 -11.95
C GLU A 55 -4.55 4.27 -10.60
N LYS A 56 -4.87 5.02 -9.53
CA LYS A 56 -4.45 4.66 -8.17
C LYS A 56 -5.35 3.53 -7.68
N ILE A 57 -4.77 2.37 -7.39
CA ILE A 57 -5.52 1.13 -7.07
C ILE A 57 -5.18 0.52 -5.71
N GLY A 58 -4.10 0.98 -5.09
CA GLY A 58 -3.63 0.43 -3.82
C GLY A 58 -2.84 1.44 -3.02
N VAL A 59 -2.61 1.11 -1.76
CA VAL A 59 -1.83 1.89 -0.82
C VAL A 59 -0.87 0.95 -0.11
N PHE A 60 0.39 1.35 0.01
CA PHE A 60 1.40 0.58 0.74
C PHE A 60 2.22 1.47 1.67
N CYS A 61 2.69 0.87 2.75
CA CYS A 61 3.62 1.46 3.71
C CYS A 61 4.76 0.48 3.96
N THR A 62 5.99 0.99 4.11
CA THR A 62 7.14 0.15 4.48
C THR A 62 7.67 0.62 5.83
N VAL A 63 7.51 -0.24 6.83
CA VAL A 63 7.98 0.01 8.19
C VAL A 63 9.33 -0.66 8.39
N ARG A 64 10.23 -0.02 9.14
CA ARG A 64 11.56 -0.50 9.53
C ARG A 64 11.83 -0.12 10.98
N GLY A 65 12.80 -0.78 11.61
CA GLY A 65 13.20 -0.49 12.99
C GLY A 65 12.27 -1.17 14.00
N GLU A 66 12.08 -0.57 15.17
CA GLU A 66 11.29 -1.14 16.29
C GLU A 66 9.81 -1.37 15.97
N LYS A 67 9.29 -0.67 14.94
CA LYS A 67 7.90 -0.81 14.49
C LYS A 67 7.72 -1.91 13.42
N ALA A 68 8.78 -2.59 13.01
CA ALA A 68 8.77 -3.59 11.93
C ALA A 68 8.85 -5.03 12.45
#